data_AF-A0A7S2A9A6-F1
#
_entry.id   AF-A0A7S2A9A6-F1
#
_cell.length_a   1.000
_cell.length_b   1.000
_cell.length_c   1.000
_cell.angle_alpha   90.00
_cell.angle_beta   90.00
_cell.angle_gamma   90.00
#
_symmetry.space_group_name_H-M   'P 1'
#
loop_
_entity.id
_entity.type
_entity.pdbx_description
1 polymer ?
#
loop_
_entity_poly.entity_id
_entity_poly.type
_entity_poly.pdbx_seq_one_letter_code
_entity_poly.pdbx_strand_id
1 'polypeptide(L)'
;EFAIDVDVSDLFCGMNGAMYFSEMDEYGGKGLGHNNAGAKYGTGYCDAQCPHDIKFISGEANSVDWVPNPNDEDNNMGIGKYGSCCAEMDIWEANSMATAYTPHPCDMDGQLKCEGLECGDTDKGERYLGVCDKDGCDINPY
;
A
#
# COMPACT_ATOMS: atom_id res chain seq x y z
N GLU A 1 11.25 16.92 9.94
CA GLU A 1 12.49 16.47 9.28
C GLU A 1 12.73 15.04 9.70
N PHE A 2 13.06 14.18 8.75
CA PHE A 2 13.37 12.77 8.93
C PHE A 2 14.65 12.47 8.14
N ALA A 3 15.54 11.63 8.68
CA ALA A 3 16.81 11.31 8.05
C ALA A 3 17.19 9.85 8.30
N ILE A 4 17.71 9.20 7.26
CA ILE A 4 18.27 7.83 7.29
C ILE A 4 19.49 7.75 6.39
N ASP A 5 20.38 6.82 6.71
CA ASP A 5 21.46 6.40 5.82
C ASP A 5 21.05 5.08 5.16
N VAL A 6 21.23 4.96 3.85
CA VAL A 6 20.84 3.79 3.07
C VAL A 6 21.97 3.40 2.11
N ASP A 7 22.25 2.11 2.00
CA ASP A 7 23.14 1.56 0.99
C ASP A 7 22.31 0.81 -0.06
N VAL A 8 22.36 1.29 -1.30
CA VAL A 8 21.67 0.71 -2.46
C VAL A 8 22.61 0.15 -3.51
N SER A 9 23.88 -0.05 -3.17
CA SER A 9 24.89 -0.51 -4.12
C SER A 9 24.53 -1.85 -4.79
N ASP A 10 23.78 -2.72 -4.10
CA ASP A 10 23.32 -4.02 -4.59
C ASP A 10 21.83 -4.07 -4.97
N LEU A 11 21.13 -2.93 -4.95
CA LEU A 11 19.76 -2.84 -5.48
C LEU A 11 19.81 -2.49 -6.97
N PHE A 12 19.92 -3.50 -7.83
CA PHE A 12 19.91 -3.38 -9.28
C PHE A 12 18.54 -2.98 -9.89
N CYS A 13 18.53 -2.73 -11.20
CA CYS A 13 17.34 -2.41 -11.98
C CYS A 13 16.17 -3.37 -11.73
N GLY A 14 14.97 -2.81 -11.55
CA GLY A 14 13.74 -3.58 -11.31
C GLY A 14 13.48 -3.92 -9.85
N MET A 15 14.43 -3.66 -8.94
CA MET A 15 14.18 -3.68 -7.50
C MET A 15 13.79 -2.29 -7.00
N ASN A 16 13.04 -2.26 -5.89
CA ASN A 16 12.66 -1.05 -5.17
C ASN A 16 13.00 -1.22 -3.69
N GLY A 17 13.97 -0.45 -3.21
CA GLY A 17 14.14 -0.19 -1.79
C GLY A 17 13.26 0.99 -1.45
N ALA A 18 12.34 0.82 -0.49
CA ALA A 18 11.38 1.84 -0.13
C ALA A 18 11.41 2.13 1.37
N MET A 19 11.34 3.42 1.71
CA MET A 19 11.03 3.90 3.05
C MET A 19 10.01 5.03 2.92
N TYR A 20 8.87 4.83 3.56
CA TYR A 20 7.70 5.66 3.38
C TYR A 20 6.91 5.73 4.69
N PHE A 21 6.05 6.74 4.78
CA PHE A 21 5.06 6.86 5.84
C PHE A 21 3.68 6.56 5.27
N SER A 22 2.88 5.86 6.05
CA SER A 22 1.49 5.53 5.74
C SER A 22 0.62 5.88 6.95
N GLU A 23 -0.59 6.38 6.73
CA GLU A 23 -1.52 6.82 7.78
C GLU A 23 -2.28 5.65 8.44
N MET A 24 -1.52 4.63 8.87
CA MET A 24 -2.03 3.46 9.58
C MET A 24 -2.46 3.79 11.02
N ASP A 25 -3.41 3.01 11.55
CA ASP A 25 -3.78 3.05 12.96
C ASP A 25 -2.61 2.62 13.88
N GLU A 26 -2.39 3.37 14.97
CA GLU A 26 -1.31 3.12 15.95
C GLU A 26 -1.36 1.71 16.54
N TYR A 27 -2.56 1.15 16.71
CA TYR A 27 -2.76 -0.20 17.25
C TYR A 27 -2.87 -1.25 16.15
N GLY A 28 -2.57 -0.91 14.89
CA GLY A 28 -2.67 -1.78 13.73
C GLY A 28 -4.10 -2.27 13.49
N GLY A 29 -5.10 -1.48 13.87
CA GLY A 29 -6.52 -1.80 13.78
C GLY A 29 -7.00 -2.81 14.82
N LYS A 30 -6.29 -2.97 15.95
CA LYS A 30 -6.70 -3.91 17.00
C LYS A 30 -8.06 -3.52 17.58
N GLY A 31 -8.99 -4.47 17.65
CA GLY A 31 -10.35 -4.25 18.12
C GLY A 31 -11.32 -3.84 17.00
N LEU A 32 -10.84 -3.54 15.79
CA LEU A 32 -11.69 -3.46 14.61
C LEU A 32 -12.05 -4.87 14.13
N GLY A 33 -13.35 -5.12 13.93
CA GLY A 33 -13.86 -6.44 13.55
C GLY A 33 -13.38 -7.53 14.49
N HIS A 34 -12.68 -8.53 13.94
CA HIS A 34 -12.07 -9.63 14.71
C HIS A 34 -10.55 -9.52 14.85
N ASN A 35 -9.95 -8.35 14.58
CA ASN A 35 -8.51 -8.16 14.73
C ASN A 35 -8.11 -8.11 16.21
N ASN A 36 -7.60 -9.22 16.73
CA ASN A 36 -7.05 -9.32 18.08
C ASN A 36 -5.51 -9.29 18.11
N ALA A 37 -4.86 -9.20 16.95
CA ALA A 37 -3.42 -9.23 16.81
C ALA A 37 -2.83 -7.82 16.99
N GLY A 38 -3.24 -6.87 16.16
CA GLY A 38 -2.79 -5.47 16.19
C GLY A 38 -1.36 -5.25 15.73
N ALA A 39 -0.86 -4.02 15.94
CA ALA A 39 0.45 -3.54 15.54
C ALA A 39 1.61 -4.45 15.97
N LYS A 40 1.46 -5.17 17.11
CA LYS A 40 2.44 -6.17 17.57
C LYS A 40 2.77 -7.22 16.50
N TYR A 41 1.83 -7.51 15.61
CA TYR A 41 1.96 -8.49 14.53
C TYR A 41 1.87 -7.84 13.13
N GLY A 42 2.02 -6.52 13.04
CA GLY A 42 2.04 -5.81 11.75
C GLY A 42 0.71 -5.85 10.98
N THR A 43 -0.43 -5.86 11.66
CA THR A 43 -1.74 -5.76 10.99
C THR A 43 -2.10 -4.30 10.66
N GLY A 44 -3.06 -4.11 9.76
CA GLY A 44 -3.66 -2.81 9.50
C GLY A 44 -2.95 -2.00 8.42
N TYR A 45 -2.12 -2.63 7.58
CA TYR A 45 -1.48 -1.94 6.45
C TYR A 45 -2.51 -1.29 5.52
N CYS A 46 -2.14 -0.12 5.01
CA CYS A 46 -2.83 0.64 3.99
C CYS A 46 -1.81 1.50 3.26
N ASP A 47 -2.14 1.95 2.05
CA ASP A 47 -1.37 2.95 1.30
C ASP A 47 -2.28 3.63 0.26
N ALA A 48 -1.73 4.51 -0.58
CA ALA A 48 -2.53 5.25 -1.54
C ALA A 48 -2.96 4.41 -2.76
N GLN A 49 -2.38 3.23 -2.95
CA GLN A 49 -2.77 2.28 -3.99
C GLN A 49 -4.01 1.47 -3.60
N CYS A 50 -4.48 1.55 -2.35
CA CYS A 50 -5.60 0.75 -1.83
C CYS A 50 -5.40 -0.77 -2.05
N PRO A 51 -4.30 -1.38 -1.59
CA PRO A 51 -3.90 -2.75 -1.89
C PRO A 51 -4.98 -3.78 -1.60
N HIS A 52 -5.27 -4.60 -2.61
CA HIS A 52 -6.22 -5.71 -2.55
C HIS A 52 -5.58 -7.04 -2.12
N ASP A 53 -4.25 -7.10 -2.05
CA ASP A 53 -3.47 -8.29 -1.72
C ASP A 53 -3.33 -8.54 -0.22
N ILE A 54 -3.81 -7.61 0.60
CA ILE A 54 -3.88 -7.76 2.05
C ILE A 54 -4.91 -8.83 2.42
N LYS A 55 -4.43 -9.93 2.99
CA LYS A 55 -5.23 -11.11 3.37
C LYS A 55 -6.24 -10.81 4.49
N PHE A 56 -5.99 -9.80 5.31
CA PHE A 56 -6.88 -9.38 6.41
C PHE A 56 -7.00 -7.86 6.46
N ILE A 57 -8.19 -7.32 6.21
CA ILE A 57 -8.47 -5.88 6.23
C ILE A 57 -9.57 -5.61 7.27
N SER A 58 -9.34 -4.65 8.16
CA SER A 58 -10.27 -4.29 9.26
C SER A 58 -10.77 -5.47 10.10
N GLY A 59 -9.92 -6.49 10.29
CA GLY A 59 -10.24 -7.68 11.08
C GLY A 59 -11.10 -8.73 10.38
N GLU A 60 -11.27 -8.63 9.06
CA GLU A 60 -11.97 -9.60 8.21
C GLU A 60 -10.99 -10.21 7.20
N ALA A 61 -11.15 -11.49 6.87
CA ALA A 61 -10.37 -12.13 5.82
C ALA A 61 -10.83 -11.62 4.44
N ASN A 62 -9.90 -11.21 3.58
CA ASN A 62 -10.17 -10.74 2.23
C ASN A 62 -10.37 -11.92 1.25
N SER A 63 -11.12 -12.95 1.66
CA SER A 63 -11.26 -14.20 0.90
C SER A 63 -12.35 -14.17 -0.18
N VAL A 64 -13.17 -13.11 -0.20
CA VAL A 64 -14.25 -12.96 -1.18
C VAL A 64 -13.65 -12.69 -2.55
N ASP A 65 -14.05 -13.48 -3.54
CA ASP A 65 -13.58 -13.38 -4.94
C ASP A 65 -12.05 -13.39 -5.08
N TRP A 66 -11.35 -14.09 -4.17
CA TRP A 66 -9.89 -14.14 -4.18
C TRP A 66 -9.35 -14.78 -5.47
N VAL A 67 -8.50 -14.04 -6.19
CA VAL A 67 -7.83 -14.51 -7.40
C VAL A 67 -6.33 -14.60 -7.14
N PRO A 68 -5.71 -15.80 -7.21
CA PRO A 68 -4.25 -15.94 -7.12
C PRO A 68 -3.53 -15.15 -8.21
N ASN A 69 -2.38 -14.56 -7.88
CA ASN A 69 -1.56 -13.87 -8.87
C ASN A 69 -0.87 -14.91 -9.78
N PRO A 70 -1.15 -14.94 -11.09
CA PRO A 70 -0.56 -15.93 -12.00
C PRO A 70 0.95 -15.74 -12.22
N ASN A 71 1.50 -14.58 -11.85
CA ASN A 71 2.92 -14.26 -11.99
C ASN A 71 3.72 -14.47 -10.71
N ASP A 72 3.06 -14.86 -9.60
CA ASP A 72 3.74 -15.18 -8.35
C ASP A 72 4.18 -16.64 -8.35
N GLU A 73 5.48 -16.87 -8.59
CA GLU A 73 6.07 -18.21 -8.63
C GLU A 73 5.95 -18.96 -7.28
N ASP A 74 5.86 -18.22 -6.17
CA ASP A 74 5.77 -18.78 -4.82
C ASP A 74 4.32 -19.08 -4.37
N ASN A 75 3.32 -18.74 -5.20
CA ASN A 75 1.89 -18.98 -4.95
C ASN A 75 1.38 -18.46 -3.59
N ASN A 76 1.92 -17.35 -3.11
CA ASN A 76 1.61 -16.73 -1.82
C ASN A 76 0.79 -15.44 -1.92
N MET A 77 0.66 -14.88 -3.13
CA MET A 77 -0.01 -13.63 -3.44
C MET A 77 -1.29 -13.84 -4.25
N GLY A 78 -2.16 -12.85 -4.18
CA GLY A 78 -3.42 -12.77 -4.90
C GLY A 78 -4.13 -11.49 -4.53
N ILE A 79 -5.30 -11.26 -5.09
CA ILE A 79 -6.12 -10.09 -4.82
C ILE A 79 -7.50 -10.54 -4.35
N GLY A 80 -8.01 -9.89 -3.31
CA GLY A 80 -9.38 -10.08 -2.83
C GLY A 80 -10.30 -8.94 -3.23
N LYS A 81 -11.56 -9.03 -2.80
CA LYS A 81 -12.59 -8.03 -3.11
C LYS A 81 -12.27 -6.64 -2.54
N TYR A 82 -11.74 -6.57 -1.32
CA TYR A 82 -11.54 -5.31 -0.59
C TYR A 82 -10.12 -4.77 -0.77
N GLY A 83 -9.98 -3.45 -0.77
CA GLY A 83 -8.69 -2.75 -0.66
C GLY A 83 -8.55 -2.02 0.68
N SER A 84 -7.34 -1.59 1.02
CA SER A 84 -7.04 -0.85 2.26
C SER A 84 -6.32 0.46 1.93
N CYS A 85 -7.06 1.57 1.90
CA CYS A 85 -6.57 2.89 1.49
C CYS A 85 -6.15 3.74 2.69
N CYS A 86 -5.09 4.55 2.53
CA CYS A 86 -4.80 5.70 3.37
C CYS A 86 -3.78 6.62 2.68
N ALA A 87 -3.56 7.83 3.22
CA ALA A 87 -2.54 8.72 2.70
C ALA A 87 -1.13 8.13 2.86
N GLU A 88 -0.28 8.39 1.88
CA GLU A 88 1.07 7.85 1.79
C GLU A 88 2.07 8.95 1.45
N MET A 89 3.26 8.86 2.04
CA MET A 89 4.38 9.71 1.72
C MET A 89 5.59 8.82 1.48
N ASP A 90 5.89 8.60 0.20
CA ASP A 90 7.12 7.97 -0.24
C ASP A 90 8.28 8.92 -0.03
N ILE A 91 8.94 8.79 1.11
CA ILE A 91 10.12 9.61 1.43
C ILE A 91 11.29 9.19 0.53
N TRP A 92 11.36 7.91 0.20
CA TRP A 92 12.44 7.35 -0.61
C TRP A 92 12.00 6.04 -1.25
N GLU A 93 11.78 6.06 -2.56
CA GLU A 93 11.71 4.87 -3.41
C GLU A 93 12.89 4.89 -4.38
N ALA A 94 13.75 3.87 -4.33
CA ALA A 94 14.97 3.91 -5.10
C ALA A 94 15.62 2.55 -5.34
N ASN A 95 16.58 2.59 -6.26
CA ASN A 95 17.58 1.56 -6.45
C ASN A 95 18.92 2.22 -6.81
N SER A 96 19.92 1.45 -7.25
CA SER A 96 21.26 1.95 -7.59
C SER A 96 21.28 2.93 -8.78
N MET A 97 20.15 3.11 -9.48
CA MET A 97 20.06 3.84 -10.75
C MET A 97 19.25 5.14 -10.66
N ALA A 98 18.18 5.15 -9.86
CA ALA A 98 17.27 6.29 -9.75
C ALA A 98 16.58 6.32 -8.37
N THR A 99 16.04 7.48 -8.01
CA THR A 99 15.31 7.71 -6.76
C THR A 99 14.16 8.67 -7.01
N ALA A 100 13.05 8.46 -6.31
CA ALA A 100 11.93 9.40 -6.25
C ALA A 100 11.49 9.61 -4.79
N TYR A 101 10.91 10.77 -4.54
CA TYR A 101 10.08 11.02 -3.36
C TYR A 101 8.72 11.53 -3.84
N THR A 102 7.65 10.98 -3.27
CA THR A 102 6.32 11.08 -3.85
C THR A 102 5.26 11.18 -2.74
N PRO A 103 4.63 12.35 -2.53
CA PRO A 103 3.45 12.45 -1.69
C PRO A 103 2.21 11.97 -2.45
N HIS A 104 1.42 11.13 -1.79
CA HIS A 104 0.16 10.58 -2.28
C HIS A 104 -1.00 10.94 -1.32
N PRO A 105 -1.73 12.03 -1.58
CA PRO A 105 -2.88 12.41 -0.77
C PRO A 105 -4.11 11.54 -1.05
N CYS A 106 -5.04 11.50 -0.09
CA CYS A 106 -6.38 10.93 -0.26
C CYS A 106 -7.46 11.92 0.16
N ASP A 107 -8.66 11.81 -0.40
CA ASP A 107 -9.87 12.58 -0.01
C ASP A 107 -10.58 11.93 1.19
N MET A 108 -9.78 11.51 2.17
CA MET A 108 -10.19 10.87 3.41
C MET A 108 -9.06 10.98 4.43
N ASP A 109 -9.40 10.93 5.72
CA ASP A 109 -8.42 10.87 6.80
C ASP A 109 -8.28 9.43 7.31
N GLY A 110 -7.07 9.02 7.70
CA GLY A 110 -6.80 7.72 8.29
C GLY A 110 -6.95 6.58 7.30
N GLN A 111 -7.55 5.47 7.75
CA GLN A 111 -7.61 4.21 7.00
C GLN A 111 -9.04 3.84 6.58
N LEU A 112 -9.21 3.40 5.32
CA LEU A 112 -10.47 2.97 4.74
C LEU A 112 -10.37 1.55 4.15
N LYS A 113 -11.31 0.69 4.53
CA LYS A 113 -11.59 -0.56 3.78
C LYS A 113 -12.50 -0.20 2.61
N CYS A 114 -11.95 -0.11 1.39
CA CYS A 114 -12.71 0.25 0.20
C CYS A 114 -13.33 -0.98 -0.49
N GLU A 115 -14.38 -0.75 -1.28
CA GLU A 115 -14.84 -1.71 -2.29
C GLU A 115 -15.35 -0.97 -3.55
N GLY A 116 -15.26 -1.64 -4.71
CA GLY A 116 -15.72 -1.05 -5.97
C GLY A 116 -14.93 0.20 -6.34
N LEU A 117 -15.64 1.25 -6.78
CA LEU A 117 -15.02 2.44 -7.36
C LEU A 117 -14.10 3.18 -6.38
N GLU A 118 -14.40 3.12 -5.08
CA GLU A 118 -13.60 3.78 -4.03
C GLU A 118 -12.15 3.29 -3.99
N CYS A 119 -11.89 2.05 -4.43
CA CYS A 119 -10.54 1.49 -4.49
C CYS A 119 -9.71 1.99 -5.67
N GLY A 120 -10.34 2.55 -6.72
CA GLY A 120 -9.66 3.03 -7.92
C GLY A 120 -8.89 1.93 -8.68
N ASP A 121 -9.55 0.84 -9.04
CA ASP A 121 -8.92 -0.34 -9.65
C ASP A 121 -8.30 -0.01 -11.03
N THR A 122 -6.98 -0.13 -11.14
CA THR A 122 -6.25 0.20 -12.38
C THR A 122 -6.67 -0.73 -13.53
N ASP A 123 -6.88 -2.02 -13.26
CA ASP A 123 -7.30 -3.01 -14.26
C ASP A 123 -8.70 -2.76 -14.83
N LYS A 124 -9.53 -1.98 -14.13
CA LYS A 124 -10.86 -1.56 -14.58
C LYS A 124 -10.84 -0.19 -15.26
N GLY A 125 -9.67 0.46 -15.36
CA GLY A 125 -9.55 1.84 -15.84
C GLY A 125 -10.06 2.88 -14.84
N GLU A 126 -10.14 2.52 -13.55
CA GLU A 126 -10.71 3.33 -12.48
C GLU A 126 -9.64 4.01 -11.62
N ARG A 127 -8.36 3.98 -12.04
CA ARG A 127 -7.19 4.45 -11.28
C ARG A 127 -7.39 5.81 -10.57
N TYR A 128 -8.06 6.75 -11.23
CA TYR A 128 -8.31 8.12 -10.75
C TYR A 128 -9.71 8.36 -10.19
N LEU A 129 -10.51 7.30 -10.06
CA LEU A 129 -11.90 7.36 -9.59
C LEU A 129 -12.03 6.90 -8.14
N GLY A 130 -10.96 6.37 -7.56
CA GLY A 130 -10.87 6.03 -6.13
C GLY A 130 -10.63 7.24 -5.25
N VAL A 131 -10.49 6.99 -3.95
CA VAL A 131 -10.34 8.03 -2.93
C VAL A 131 -8.91 8.57 -2.77
N CYS A 132 -7.91 7.86 -3.30
CA CYS A 132 -6.50 8.20 -3.17
C CYS A 132 -5.85 8.52 -4.51
N ASP A 133 -4.88 9.43 -4.49
CA ASP A 133 -4.01 9.70 -5.62
C ASP A 133 -2.97 8.60 -5.78
N LYS A 134 -3.19 7.71 -6.75
CA LYS A 134 -2.31 6.58 -7.02
C LYS A 134 -1.01 6.97 -7.74
N ASP A 135 -0.94 8.15 -8.35
CA ASP A 135 0.28 8.61 -9.05
C ASP A 135 1.16 9.44 -8.12
N GLY A 136 0.54 10.30 -7.32
CA GLY A 136 1.24 11.23 -6.45
C GLY A 136 1.90 12.37 -7.21
N CYS A 137 2.74 13.14 -6.51
CA CYS A 137 3.49 14.25 -7.08
C CYS A 137 5.00 14.00 -6.97
N ASP A 138 5.51 13.15 -7.86
CA ASP A 138 6.87 12.63 -7.75
C ASP A 138 7.92 13.66 -8.15
N ILE A 139 9.07 13.58 -7.50
CA ILE A 139 10.30 14.24 -7.95
C ILE A 139 11.40 13.20 -8.04
N ASN A 140 11.72 12.85 -9.29
CA ASN A 140 12.89 12.07 -9.66
C ASN A 140 13.91 12.99 -10.36
N PRO A 141 15.15 13.13 -9.84
CA PRO A 141 16.12 14.11 -10.34
C PRO A 141 16.87 13.70 -11.61
N TYR A 142 16.66 12.48 -12.12
CA TYR A 142 17.33 11.96 -13.32
C TYR A 142 17.01 12.79 -14.58
#